data_AF-A0A7K0PMN1-F1
#
_entry.id   AF-A0A7K0PMN1-F1
#
_cell.length_a   1.000
_cell.length_b   1.000
_cell.length_c   1.000
_cell.angle_alpha   90.00
_cell.angle_beta   90.00
_cell.angle_gamma   90.00
#
_symmetry.space_group_name_H-M   'P 1'
#
loop_
_entity.id
_entity.type
_entity.pdbx_description
1 polymer ?
#
loop_
_entity_poly.entity_id
_entity_poly.type
_entity_poly.pdbx_seq_one_letter_code
_entity_poly.pdbx_strand_id
1 'polypeptide(L)'
;MNLFRNFFKKAQPVAPPTQNAPITSTPTPAQQSTPQEKEEDYTFDVVGESFQRDHLVQLIKIHKSTQAGELYTTATLELEPDNAFDPTAVKVIVENMQVGYIPKSMSAEMTDYIKAKGANTLDVPARIGWDTDSPQPLVGVRLKMEDFD
;
A
#
# COMPACT_ATOMS: atom_id res chain seq x y z
N MET A 1 26.82 7.55 3.71
CA MET A 1 26.01 7.57 4.96
C MET A 1 25.00 6.43 4.87
N ASN A 2 25.05 5.46 5.78
CA ASN A 2 23.99 4.47 5.93
C ASN A 2 23.15 4.82 7.16
N LEU A 3 21.89 5.19 6.96
CA LEU A 3 20.86 5.14 8.01
C LEU A 3 19.74 4.18 7.54
N PHE A 4 18.89 3.75 8.47
CA PHE A 4 17.76 2.84 8.30
C PHE A 4 18.09 1.35 8.13
N ARG A 5 18.37 0.69 9.27
CA ARG A 5 18.00 -0.71 9.52
C ARG A 5 17.58 -0.88 10.99
N ASN A 6 16.73 -1.88 11.24
CA ASN A 6 16.32 -2.47 12.52
C ASN A 6 15.39 -1.65 13.44
N PHE A 7 14.11 -2.07 13.52
CA PHE A 7 13.27 -1.83 14.69
C PHE A 7 12.53 -3.06 15.26
N PHE A 8 12.62 -4.24 14.62
CA PHE A 8 12.05 -5.48 15.17
C PHE A 8 13.11 -6.44 15.69
N LYS A 9 13.28 -6.51 17.02
CA LYS A 9 13.94 -7.64 17.68
C LYS A 9 13.48 -7.87 19.13
N LYS A 10 13.07 -9.12 19.39
CA LYS A 10 12.78 -9.81 20.69
C LYS A 10 11.47 -9.49 21.42
N ALA A 11 10.57 -10.48 21.41
CA ALA A 11 10.21 -11.23 22.62
C ALA A 11 9.82 -12.70 22.31
N GLN A 12 10.45 -13.65 23.02
CA GLN A 12 10.13 -15.07 23.26
C GLN A 12 10.89 -15.43 24.56
N PRO A 13 10.51 -16.46 25.38
CA PRO A 13 9.77 -17.69 25.02
C PRO A 13 8.69 -18.16 26.04
N VAL A 14 7.94 -19.23 25.74
CA VAL A 14 7.87 -20.57 26.43
C VAL A 14 6.70 -21.43 25.88
N ALA A 15 6.78 -22.76 26.00
CA ALA A 15 5.79 -23.77 25.54
C ALA A 15 5.83 -25.03 26.45
N PRO A 16 5.19 -26.18 26.12
CA PRO A 16 3.74 -26.48 26.03
C PRO A 16 3.31 -27.60 27.04
N PRO A 17 1.99 -27.90 27.21
CA PRO A 17 1.43 -29.16 26.63
C PRO A 17 -0.11 -29.11 26.32
N THR A 18 -0.85 -30.16 25.85
CA THR A 18 -0.65 -31.27 24.87
C THR A 18 -1.97 -32.07 24.67
N GLN A 19 -2.29 -32.50 23.43
CA GLN A 19 -3.19 -33.62 22.98
C GLN A 19 -4.75 -33.54 22.91
N ASN A 20 -5.23 -34.07 21.76
CA ASN A 20 -6.47 -34.82 21.44
C ASN A 20 -7.81 -34.12 21.09
N ALA A 21 -8.26 -34.41 19.86
CA ALA A 21 -9.62 -34.21 19.29
C ALA A 21 -10.38 -35.57 19.27
N PRO A 22 -11.60 -35.74 18.67
CA PRO A 22 -12.53 -34.79 18.04
C PRO A 22 -14.02 -34.94 18.50
N ILE A 23 -14.96 -34.07 18.06
CA ILE A 23 -16.13 -34.41 17.20
C ILE A 23 -17.02 -33.21 16.82
N THR A 24 -17.29 -33.12 15.51
CA THR A 24 -18.54 -32.74 14.82
C THR A 24 -19.48 -31.66 15.39
N SER A 25 -19.61 -30.51 14.69
CA SER A 25 -20.88 -29.80 14.43
C SER A 25 -20.75 -28.75 13.32
N THR A 26 -21.49 -28.91 12.23
CA THR A 26 -21.91 -27.83 11.29
C THR A 26 -23.30 -27.32 11.74
N PRO A 27 -23.76 -26.08 11.39
CA PRO A 27 -23.46 -25.36 10.15
C PRO A 27 -23.16 -23.83 10.23
N THR A 28 -22.59 -23.37 9.12
CA THR A 28 -22.52 -22.03 8.47
C THR A 28 -23.70 -21.05 8.71
N PRO A 29 -23.57 -19.70 8.53
CA PRO A 29 -22.38 -18.83 8.48
C PRO A 29 -22.39 -17.68 9.51
N ALA A 30 -21.22 -17.34 10.04
CA ALA A 30 -20.94 -15.98 10.49
C ALA A 30 -19.51 -15.63 10.07
N GLN A 31 -19.37 -14.90 8.95
CA GLN A 31 -18.10 -14.27 8.59
C GLN A 31 -17.82 -13.12 9.57
N GLN A 32 -17.30 -13.48 10.74
CA GLN A 32 -16.48 -12.57 11.53
C GLN A 32 -15.13 -12.46 10.83
N SER A 33 -15.09 -11.66 9.75
CA SER A 33 -13.84 -11.30 9.08
C SER A 33 -12.98 -10.52 10.07
N THR A 34 -12.05 -11.21 10.72
CA THR A 34 -11.11 -10.62 11.67
C THR A 34 -10.31 -9.51 10.99
N PRO A 35 -10.14 -8.32 11.60
CA PRO A 35 -9.40 -7.20 11.00
C PRO A 35 -7.91 -7.43 10.70
N GLN A 36 -7.41 -8.67 10.83
CA GLN A 36 -6.01 -9.03 10.81
C GLN A 36 -5.51 -9.51 9.43
N GLU A 37 -6.40 -9.82 8.49
CA GLU A 37 -6.03 -10.33 7.15
C GLU A 37 -5.81 -9.22 6.10
N LYS A 38 -6.01 -7.95 6.44
CA LYS A 38 -6.06 -6.85 5.45
C LYS A 38 -4.74 -6.12 5.21
N GLU A 39 -3.71 -6.38 6.03
CA GLU A 39 -2.40 -5.70 5.89
C GLU A 39 -1.39 -6.43 5.00
N GLU A 40 -1.49 -7.76 4.90
CA GLU A 40 -0.51 -8.58 4.16
C GLU A 40 -0.62 -8.38 2.63
N ASP A 41 -1.74 -7.82 2.17
CA ASP A 41 -2.04 -7.53 0.76
C ASP A 41 -1.37 -6.25 0.21
N TYR A 42 -0.94 -5.31 1.05
CA TYR A 42 -0.45 -3.98 0.63
C TYR A 42 1.04 -3.81 0.99
N THR A 43 1.88 -4.53 0.25
CA THR A 43 3.34 -4.63 0.47
C THR A 43 4.16 -3.62 -0.31
N PHE A 44 3.68 -3.15 -1.47
CA PHE A 44 4.47 -2.34 -2.39
C PHE A 44 4.47 -0.86 -1.98
N ASP A 45 5.62 -0.34 -1.57
CA ASP A 45 5.78 1.06 -1.14
C ASP A 45 5.79 2.04 -2.34
N VAL A 46 5.07 3.15 -2.21
CA VAL A 46 5.18 4.33 -3.08
C VAL A 46 6.28 5.26 -2.54
N VAL A 47 6.88 6.09 -3.41
CA VAL A 47 7.84 7.11 -2.98
C VAL A 47 7.45 8.51 -3.46
N GLY A 48 7.93 9.52 -2.73
CA GLY A 48 7.74 10.93 -3.07
C GLY A 48 6.42 11.52 -2.56
N GLU A 49 5.68 10.82 -1.70
CA GLU A 49 4.42 11.29 -1.12
C GLU A 49 4.60 12.59 -0.34
N SER A 50 5.80 12.79 0.23
CA SER A 50 6.20 14.02 0.92
C SER A 50 6.13 15.28 0.04
N PHE A 51 6.26 15.16 -1.28
CA PHE A 51 6.10 16.26 -2.23
C PHE A 51 4.63 16.49 -2.62
N GLN A 52 3.74 15.51 -2.37
CA GLN A 52 2.33 15.52 -2.76
C GLN A 52 1.39 15.66 -1.54
N ARG A 53 1.90 16.21 -0.43
CA ARG A 53 1.16 16.34 0.84
C ARG A 53 -0.19 17.05 0.69
N ASP A 54 -0.26 18.11 -0.12
CA ASP A 54 -1.50 18.86 -0.31
C ASP A 54 -2.58 18.01 -0.99
N HIS A 55 -2.20 17.21 -2.01
CA HIS A 55 -3.09 16.25 -2.66
C HIS A 55 -3.55 15.14 -1.69
N LEU A 56 -2.64 14.58 -0.91
CA LEU A 56 -2.95 13.53 0.06
C LEU A 56 -3.90 14.02 1.16
N VAL A 57 -3.65 15.21 1.70
CA VAL A 57 -4.54 15.87 2.67
C VAL A 57 -5.89 16.22 2.03
N GLN A 58 -5.92 16.58 0.74
CA GLN A 58 -7.16 16.81 0.01
C GLN A 58 -7.98 15.53 -0.18
N LEU A 59 -7.36 14.40 -0.54
CA LEU A 59 -8.02 13.09 -0.63
C LEU A 59 -8.64 12.69 0.72
N ILE A 60 -7.89 12.78 1.82
CA ILE A 60 -8.40 12.50 3.18
C ILE A 60 -9.62 13.37 3.52
N LYS A 61 -9.60 14.66 3.15
CA LYS A 61 -10.72 15.59 3.35
C LYS A 61 -11.94 15.28 2.49
N ILE A 62 -11.75 14.88 1.23
CA ILE A 62 -12.83 14.51 0.29
C ILE A 62 -13.59 13.29 0.82
N HIS A 63 -12.86 12.24 1.21
CA HIS A 63 -13.43 10.99 1.73
C HIS A 63 -14.00 11.11 3.15
N LYS A 64 -13.75 12.24 3.83
CA LYS A 64 -14.16 12.51 5.23
C LYS A 64 -13.68 11.46 6.24
N SER A 65 -12.70 10.64 5.87
CA SER A 65 -12.04 9.66 6.72
C SER A 65 -11.13 10.38 7.70
N THR A 66 -11.67 10.98 8.76
CA THR A 66 -10.85 11.61 9.81
C THR A 66 -10.61 10.72 11.02
N GLN A 67 -11.26 9.55 11.10
CA GLN A 67 -11.20 8.65 12.26
C GLN A 67 -10.73 7.21 11.96
N ALA A 68 -10.55 6.84 10.69
CA ALA A 68 -10.12 5.49 10.32
C ALA A 68 -8.60 5.29 10.33
N GLY A 69 -7.81 6.36 10.16
CA GLY A 69 -6.35 6.28 9.94
C GLY A 69 -5.92 5.66 8.60
N GLU A 70 -6.86 5.11 7.83
CA GLU A 70 -6.61 4.52 6.52
C GLU A 70 -7.78 4.73 5.55
N LEU A 71 -7.45 4.78 4.26
CA LEU A 71 -8.37 4.85 3.12
C LEU A 71 -7.95 3.79 2.10
N TYR A 72 -8.88 2.92 1.74
CA TYR A 72 -8.71 1.95 0.65
C TYR A 72 -9.38 2.51 -0.60
N THR A 73 -8.65 2.52 -1.71
CA THR A 73 -9.05 3.14 -2.98
C THR A 73 -8.35 2.43 -4.14
N THR A 74 -8.53 2.91 -5.36
CA THR A 74 -7.79 2.47 -6.54
C THR A 74 -6.78 3.56 -6.91
N ALA A 75 -5.53 3.16 -7.20
CA ALA A 75 -4.54 4.02 -7.81
C ALA A 75 -4.33 3.63 -9.28
N THR A 76 -4.27 4.62 -10.15
CA THR A 76 -3.82 4.47 -11.53
C THR A 76 -2.32 4.70 -11.57
N LEU A 77 -1.58 3.69 -12.00
CA LEU A 77 -0.19 3.79 -12.41
C LEU A 77 -0.14 4.33 -13.84
N GLU A 78 0.60 5.40 -14.09
CA GLU A 78 0.71 6.05 -15.41
C GLU A 78 2.18 6.13 -15.83
N LEU A 79 2.50 5.69 -17.05
CA LEU A 79 3.86 5.81 -17.60
C LEU A 79 4.18 7.26 -17.97
N GLU A 80 5.34 7.75 -17.53
CA GLU A 80 5.81 9.11 -17.81
C GLU A 80 7.15 9.11 -18.59
N PRO A 81 7.15 8.71 -19.87
CA PRO A 81 8.37 8.54 -20.67
C PRO A 81 9.12 9.85 -20.95
N ASP A 82 8.41 10.99 -20.89
CA ASP A 82 8.96 12.33 -21.09
C ASP A 82 9.49 12.98 -19.79
N ASN A 83 9.55 12.22 -18.67
CA ASN A 83 10.07 12.71 -17.40
C ASN A 83 11.58 13.06 -17.50
N ALA A 84 11.92 14.31 -17.16
CA ALA A 84 13.27 14.86 -17.30
C ALA A 84 14.35 14.21 -16.41
N PHE A 85 13.96 13.41 -15.41
CA PHE A 85 14.87 12.73 -14.47
C PHE A 85 14.95 11.22 -14.69
N ASP A 86 13.89 10.61 -15.23
CA ASP A 86 13.80 9.18 -15.45
C ASP A 86 12.76 8.80 -16.54
N PRO A 87 13.15 8.38 -17.75
CA PRO A 87 12.21 7.98 -18.81
C PRO A 87 11.49 6.65 -18.53
N THR A 88 11.76 6.01 -17.39
CA THR A 88 11.01 4.85 -16.87
C THR A 88 10.14 5.21 -15.66
N ALA A 89 9.95 6.50 -15.37
CA ALA A 89 9.09 6.95 -14.28
C ALA A 89 7.66 6.42 -14.47
N VAL A 90 7.11 5.86 -13.40
CA VAL A 90 5.69 5.46 -13.31
C VAL A 90 5.06 6.26 -12.18
N LYS A 91 4.14 7.15 -12.56
CA LYS A 91 3.41 8.04 -11.67
C LYS A 91 2.30 7.28 -10.96
N VAL A 92 2.07 7.56 -9.69
CA VAL A 92 0.94 7.01 -8.92
C VAL A 92 -0.12 8.10 -8.77
N ILE A 93 -1.30 7.87 -9.32
CA ILE A 93 -2.44 8.80 -9.33
C ILE A 93 -3.60 8.17 -8.54
N VAL A 94 -4.24 8.94 -7.65
CA VAL A 94 -5.48 8.55 -6.96
C VAL A 94 -6.50 9.66 -7.19
N GLU A 95 -7.70 9.31 -7.68
CA GLU A 95 -8.78 10.26 -7.99
C GLU A 95 -8.30 11.50 -8.78
N ASN A 96 -7.52 11.26 -9.83
CA ASN A 96 -6.96 12.31 -10.71
C ASN A 96 -5.93 13.24 -10.02
N MET A 97 -5.46 12.92 -8.81
CA MET A 97 -4.39 13.62 -8.09
C MET A 97 -3.14 12.75 -8.03
N GLN A 98 -1.98 13.31 -8.37
CA GLN A 98 -0.71 12.61 -8.20
C GLN A 98 -0.36 12.49 -6.71
N VAL A 99 -0.14 11.26 -6.23
CA VAL A 99 0.23 10.97 -4.84
C VAL A 99 1.69 10.56 -4.68
N GLY A 100 2.37 10.13 -5.76
CA GLY A 100 3.78 9.76 -5.71
C GLY A 100 4.27 9.13 -7.02
N TYR A 101 5.31 8.31 -6.90
CA TYR A 101 5.91 7.51 -7.97
C TYR A 101 6.24 6.10 -7.48
N ILE A 102 6.35 5.16 -8.42
CA ILE A 102 6.98 3.86 -8.19
C ILE A 102 8.49 4.08 -7.89
N PRO A 103 9.10 3.33 -6.95
CA PRO A 103 10.53 3.44 -6.64
C PRO A 103 11.40 3.26 -7.89
N LYS A 104 12.40 4.13 -8.07
CA LYS A 104 13.34 4.11 -9.21
C LYS A 104 14.03 2.75 -9.44
N SER A 105 14.22 1.97 -8.38
CA SER A 105 14.78 0.61 -8.47
C SER A 105 13.89 -0.39 -9.22
N MET A 106 12.56 -0.14 -9.26
CA MET A 106 11.55 -1.02 -9.86
C MET A 106 10.79 -0.36 -11.02
N SER A 107 11.04 0.94 -11.28
CA SER A 107 10.30 1.74 -12.26
C SER A 107 10.45 1.23 -13.70
N ALA A 108 11.64 0.73 -14.07
CA ALA A 108 11.88 0.10 -15.37
C ALA A 108 11.08 -1.21 -15.55
N GLU A 109 11.09 -2.09 -14.55
CA GLU A 109 10.40 -3.37 -14.59
C GLU A 109 8.86 -3.17 -14.58
N MET A 110 8.36 -2.23 -13.78
CA MET A 110 6.96 -1.81 -13.80
C MET A 110 6.57 -1.19 -15.15
N THR A 111 7.44 -0.38 -15.75
CA THR A 111 7.25 0.18 -17.10
C THR A 111 7.10 -0.92 -18.14
N ASP A 112 7.96 -1.93 -18.10
CA ASP A 112 7.92 -3.05 -19.05
C ASP A 112 6.70 -3.95 -18.81
N TYR A 113 6.30 -4.18 -17.55
CA TYR A 113 5.07 -4.92 -17.18
C TYR A 113 3.79 -4.22 -17.69
N ILE A 114 3.68 -2.89 -17.54
CA ILE A 114 2.54 -2.11 -18.05
C ILE A 114 2.53 -2.12 -19.60
N LYS A 115 3.69 -1.93 -20.24
CA LYS A 115 3.83 -2.02 -21.71
C LYS A 115 3.52 -3.41 -22.26
N ALA A 116 3.89 -4.48 -21.54
CA ALA A 116 3.61 -5.86 -21.95
C ALA A 116 2.10 -6.16 -21.99
N LYS A 117 1.29 -5.48 -21.17
CA LYS A 117 -0.19 -5.51 -21.24
C LYS A 117 -0.76 -4.66 -22.39
N GLY A 118 0.08 -3.96 -23.16
CA GLY A 118 -0.34 -3.08 -24.26
C GLY A 118 -0.97 -1.76 -23.80
N ALA A 119 -0.75 -1.37 -22.55
CA ALA A 119 -1.32 -0.16 -21.94
C ALA A 119 -0.24 0.88 -21.61
N ASN A 120 -0.67 2.12 -21.39
CA ASN A 120 0.15 3.18 -20.78
C ASN A 120 -0.24 3.45 -19.32
N THR A 121 -1.31 2.81 -18.84
CA THR A 121 -1.82 2.92 -17.48
C THR A 121 -2.20 1.54 -16.93
N LEU A 122 -2.19 1.39 -15.60
CA LEU A 122 -2.63 0.19 -14.90
C LEU A 122 -3.29 0.59 -13.58
N ASP A 123 -4.53 0.15 -13.37
CA ASP A 123 -5.24 0.36 -12.10
C ASP A 123 -4.90 -0.76 -11.11
N VAL A 124 -4.51 -0.38 -9.89
CA VAL A 124 -4.17 -1.30 -8.78
C VAL A 124 -4.86 -0.85 -7.48
N PRO A 125 -5.20 -1.77 -6.56
CA PRO A 125 -5.70 -1.38 -5.24
C PRO A 125 -4.63 -0.62 -4.46
N ALA A 126 -5.03 0.44 -3.75
CA ALA A 126 -4.14 1.29 -2.96
C ALA A 126 -4.69 1.49 -1.53
N ARG A 127 -3.79 1.48 -0.55
CA ARG A 127 -4.04 1.89 0.84
C ARG A 127 -3.27 3.17 1.13
N ILE A 128 -3.99 4.24 1.44
CA ILE A 128 -3.43 5.48 1.97
C ILE A 128 -3.58 5.43 3.49
N GLY A 129 -2.48 5.49 4.24
CA GLY A 129 -2.47 5.46 5.71
C GLY A 129 -1.89 6.73 6.31
N TRP A 130 -2.43 7.19 7.44
CA TRP A 130 -1.97 8.38 8.14
C TRP A 130 -2.17 8.30 9.66
N ASP A 131 -1.33 9.02 10.39
CA ASP A 131 -1.42 9.19 11.84
C ASP A 131 -2.63 10.07 12.22
N THR A 132 -3.62 9.56 12.95
CA THR A 132 -4.80 10.34 13.36
C THR A 132 -4.55 11.29 14.52
N ASP A 133 -3.49 11.07 15.30
CA ASP A 133 -3.19 11.84 16.53
C ASP A 133 -2.24 13.02 16.25
N SER A 134 -1.63 13.08 15.07
CA SER A 134 -0.78 14.19 14.64
C SER A 134 -1.56 15.31 13.93
N PRO A 135 -1.37 16.59 14.32
CA PRO A 135 -1.95 17.74 13.59
C PRO A 135 -1.29 17.98 12.22
N GLN A 136 -0.13 17.35 11.96
CA GLN A 136 0.51 17.30 10.65
C GLN A 136 0.87 15.83 10.37
N PRO A 137 -0.10 15.01 9.96
CA PRO A 137 0.11 13.59 9.86
C PRO A 137 1.10 13.27 8.73
N LEU A 138 1.98 12.31 8.98
CA LEU A 138 2.68 11.65 7.90
C LEU A 138 1.65 10.78 7.18
N VAL A 139 1.56 10.94 5.87
CA VAL A 139 0.71 10.13 5.00
C VAL A 139 1.62 9.28 4.13
N GLY A 140 1.38 7.97 4.11
CA GLY A 140 2.07 7.01 3.25
C GLY A 140 1.09 6.29 2.34
N VAL A 141 1.56 5.84 1.19
CA VAL A 141 0.75 5.09 0.21
C VAL A 141 1.40 3.74 -0.07
N ARG A 142 0.60 2.68 -0.01
CA ARG A 142 1.00 1.33 -0.44
C ARG A 142 0.04 0.76 -1.46
N LEU A 143 0.56 -0.07 -2.34
CA LEU A 143 -0.18 -0.70 -3.42
C LEU A 143 -0.27 -2.22 -3.18
N LYS A 144 -1.38 -2.82 -3.61
CA LYS A 144 -1.48 -4.27 -3.81
C LYS A 144 -1.08 -4.59 -5.24
N MET A 145 -0.04 -5.41 -5.40
CA MET A 145 0.38 -5.95 -6.68
C MET A 145 0.16 -7.47 -6.63
N GLU A 146 -0.60 -8.04 -7.56
CA GLU A 146 -0.89 -9.50 -7.55
C GLU A 146 0.10 -10.34 -8.37
N ASP A 147 0.92 -9.70 -9.22
CA ASP A 147 1.94 -10.32 -10.08
C ASP A 147 3.37 -9.79 -9.79
N PHE A 148 3.59 -9.07 -8.67
CA PHE A 148 4.81 -8.27 -8.44
C PHE A 148 5.25 -8.33 -6.96
N ASP A 149 5.99 -9.38 -6.60
CA ASP A 149 6.55 -9.71 -5.27
C ASP A 149 8.09 -9.74 -5.26
#